data_AF-A0A512JQY8-F1
#
_entry.id   AF-A0A512JQY8-F1
#
_cell.length_a   1.000
_cell.length_b   1.000
_cell.length_c   1.000
_cell.angle_alpha   90.00
_cell.angle_beta   90.00
_cell.angle_gamma   90.00
#
_symmetry.space_group_name_H-M   'P 1'
#
loop_
_entity.id
_entity.type
_entity.pdbx_description
1 polymer ?
#
loop_
_entity_poly.entity_id
_entity_poly.type
_entity_poly.pdbx_seq_one_letter_code
_entity_poly.pdbx_strand_id
1 'polypeptide(L)'
;MGASHSPKLSYAVKPGGLSAADHDQIFTLAEAGMKCGRIARKLLKHPATVRWFMYRNGLIEPSRRQTAMPIDRPNSAGRKGYCPAEDAFISRLRTEGVPLTEIAKRTTERFGHPRSRHGVEVRLVMLAARDDEATEAA
;
A
#
# COMPACT_ATOMS: atom_id res chain seq x y z
N MET A 1 8.20 28.20 7.81
CA MET A 1 9.31 27.28 7.49
C MET A 1 9.17 26.04 8.36
N GLY A 2 8.56 24.96 7.83
CA GLY A 2 8.36 23.72 8.60
C GLY A 2 9.54 22.78 8.40
N ALA A 3 10.27 22.46 9.48
CA ALA A 3 11.35 21.50 9.45
C ALA A 3 10.78 20.11 9.11
N SER A 4 10.96 19.67 7.86
CA SER A 4 10.66 18.32 7.40
C SER A 4 11.44 17.30 8.24
N HIS A 5 10.82 16.80 9.31
CA HIS A 5 11.32 15.69 10.10
C HIS A 5 11.15 14.40 9.31
N SER A 6 12.00 14.19 8.31
CA SER A 6 12.21 12.85 7.77
C SER A 6 12.86 12.03 8.89
N PRO A 7 12.23 10.95 9.40
CA PRO A 7 12.83 10.13 10.43
C PRO A 7 14.16 9.58 9.88
N LYS A 8 15.28 10.06 10.44
CA LYS A 8 16.60 9.55 10.10
C LYS A 8 16.66 8.09 10.55
N LEU A 9 16.81 7.18 9.59
CA LEU A 9 17.02 5.77 9.90
C LEU A 9 18.32 5.63 10.69
N SER A 10 18.29 4.81 11.73
CA SER A 10 19.46 4.57 12.59
C SER A 10 20.52 3.66 11.95
N TYR A 11 20.36 3.29 10.68
CA TYR A 11 21.21 2.33 9.97
C TYR A 11 21.29 2.66 8.48
N ALA A 12 22.39 2.24 7.85
CA ALA A 12 22.59 2.38 6.41
C ALA A 12 21.73 1.37 5.64
N VAL A 13 20.98 1.85 4.65
CA VAL A 13 20.14 1.02 3.78
C VAL A 13 20.97 0.54 2.60
N LYS A 14 20.98 -0.78 2.36
CA LYS A 14 21.58 -1.37 1.17
C LYS A 14 20.86 -0.87 -0.09
N PRO A 15 21.60 -0.36 -1.09
CA PRO A 15 21.00 0.08 -2.35
C PRO A 15 20.38 -1.10 -3.10
N GLY A 16 19.35 -0.81 -3.90
CA GLY A 16 18.63 -1.80 -4.70
C GLY A 16 17.32 -2.30 -4.06
N GLY A 17 16.47 -2.89 -4.90
CA GLY A 17 15.16 -3.45 -4.50
C GLY A 17 15.28 -4.68 -3.60
N LEU A 18 14.13 -5.28 -3.26
CA LEU A 18 14.12 -6.58 -2.59
C LEU A 18 14.49 -7.67 -3.61
N SER A 19 15.49 -8.48 -3.26
CA SER A 19 15.86 -9.68 -4.00
C SER A 19 14.94 -10.85 -3.66
N ALA A 20 14.99 -11.93 -4.44
CA ALA A 20 14.27 -13.16 -4.12
C ALA A 20 14.64 -13.70 -2.72
N ALA A 21 15.93 -13.68 -2.38
CA ALA A 21 16.40 -14.07 -1.04
C ALA A 21 15.85 -13.15 0.07
N ASP A 22 15.71 -11.85 -0.21
CA ASP A 22 15.07 -10.93 0.74
C ASP A 22 13.59 -11.30 0.93
N HIS A 23 12.88 -11.70 -0.13
CA HIS A 23 11.48 -12.10 -0.04
C HIS A 23 11.30 -13.31 0.89
N ASP A 24 12.08 -14.36 0.69
CA ASP A 24 12.00 -15.59 1.49
C ASP A 24 12.33 -15.31 2.97
N GLN A 25 13.31 -14.45 3.22
CA GLN A 25 13.67 -14.03 4.56
C GLN A 25 12.58 -13.16 5.21
N ILE A 26 11.92 -12.27 4.45
CA ILE A 26 10.80 -11.49 4.98
C ILE A 26 9.65 -12.43 5.35
N PHE A 27 9.31 -13.41 4.52
CA PHE A 27 8.29 -14.42 4.83
C PHE A 27 8.61 -15.17 6.12
N THR A 28 9.79 -15.79 6.19
CA THR A 28 10.22 -16.57 7.36
C THR A 28 10.19 -15.75 8.64
N LEU A 29 10.67 -14.50 8.59
CA LEU A 29 10.72 -13.63 9.77
C LEU A 29 9.33 -13.10 10.15
N ALA A 30 8.45 -12.86 9.18
CA ALA A 30 7.09 -12.43 9.42
C ALA A 30 6.26 -13.54 10.07
N GLU A 31 6.37 -14.78 9.58
CA GLU A 31 5.72 -15.96 10.17
C GLU A 31 6.21 -16.22 11.61
N ALA A 32 7.48 -15.95 11.89
CA ALA A 32 8.04 -15.95 13.24
C ALA A 32 7.55 -14.77 14.12
N GLY A 33 6.58 -13.97 13.66
CA GLY A 33 5.98 -12.86 14.40
C GLY A 33 6.86 -11.60 14.47
N MET A 34 7.90 -11.48 13.65
CA MET A 34 8.80 -10.33 13.70
C MET A 34 8.15 -9.08 13.09
N LYS A 35 8.20 -7.96 13.82
CA LYS A 35 7.68 -6.68 13.33
C LYS A 35 8.51 -6.14 12.14
N CYS A 36 7.82 -5.56 11.16
CA CYS A 36 8.41 -4.97 9.94
C CYS A 36 9.67 -4.13 10.18
N GLY A 37 9.66 -3.23 11.17
CA GLY A 37 10.82 -2.37 11.46
C GLY A 37 12.07 -3.15 11.87
N ARG A 38 11.91 -4.28 12.56
CA ARG A 38 13.02 -5.18 12.92
C ARG A 38 13.50 -6.00 11.71
N ILE A 39 12.57 -6.49 10.89
CA ILE A 39 12.90 -7.18 9.63
C ILE A 39 13.71 -6.26 8.72
N ALA A 40 13.25 -5.02 8.51
CA ALA A 40 13.92 -4.03 7.69
C ALA A 40 15.37 -3.75 8.16
N ARG A 41 15.57 -3.62 9.48
CA ARG A 41 16.91 -3.45 10.05
C ARG A 41 17.78 -4.69 9.84
N LYS A 42 17.23 -5.90 10.00
CA LYS A 42 17.97 -7.17 9.82
C LYS A 42 18.42 -7.36 8.36
N LEU A 43 17.59 -6.97 7.40
CA LEU A 43 17.90 -7.05 5.97
C LEU A 43 18.66 -5.83 5.44
N LEU A 44 18.84 -4.80 6.28
CA LEU A 44 19.36 -3.49 5.89
C LEU A 44 18.57 -2.88 4.71
N LYS A 45 17.25 -3.07 4.70
CA LYS A 45 16.33 -2.57 3.68
C LYS A 45 15.49 -1.43 4.23
N HIS A 46 14.98 -0.57 3.35
CA HIS A 46 14.13 0.53 3.80
C HIS A 46 12.82 -0.01 4.41
N PRO A 47 12.37 0.47 5.58
CA PRO A 47 11.16 -0.03 6.23
C PRO A 47 9.91 0.08 5.37
N ALA A 48 9.77 1.14 4.59
CA ALA A 48 8.62 1.31 3.70
C ALA A 48 8.55 0.20 2.62
N THR A 49 9.69 -0.25 2.10
CA THR A 49 9.76 -1.31 1.08
C THR A 49 9.38 -2.66 1.67
N VAL A 50 9.95 -3.00 2.82
CA VAL A 50 9.60 -4.25 3.54
C VAL A 50 8.14 -4.24 3.95
N ARG A 51 7.66 -3.10 4.47
CA ARG A 51 6.26 -2.92 4.85
C ARG A 51 5.32 -3.11 3.68
N TRP A 52 5.63 -2.52 2.52
CA TRP A 52 4.86 -2.68 1.30
C TRP A 52 4.82 -4.14 0.85
N PHE A 53 5.96 -4.83 0.89
CA PHE A 53 6.03 -6.26 0.57
C PHE A 53 5.15 -7.10 1.51
N MET A 54 5.24 -6.86 2.83
CA MET A 54 4.43 -7.58 3.80
C MET A 54 2.93 -7.30 3.60
N TYR A 55 2.55 -6.05 3.33
CA TYR A 55 1.15 -5.68 3.02
C TYR A 55 0.62 -6.41 1.79
N ARG A 56 1.38 -6.41 0.69
CA ARG A 56 0.94 -7.01 -0.58
C ARG A 56 0.76 -8.53 -0.49
N ASN A 57 1.51 -9.18 0.39
CA ASN A 57 1.46 -10.63 0.59
C ASN A 57 0.59 -11.06 1.79
N GLY A 58 -0.20 -10.15 2.37
CA GLY A 58 -1.08 -10.49 3.50
C GLY A 58 -0.36 -10.81 4.82
N LEU A 59 0.94 -10.47 4.95
CA LEU A 59 1.73 -10.75 6.15
C LEU A 59 1.46 -9.75 7.29
N ILE A 60 0.85 -8.61 6.99
CA ILE A 60 0.43 -7.61 7.98
C ILE A 60 -0.88 -6.95 7.54
N GLU A 61 -1.73 -6.66 8.51
CA GLU A 61 -3.01 -5.97 8.27
C GLU A 61 -2.86 -4.45 8.20
N PRO A 62 -3.63 -3.77 7.32
CA PRO A 62 -3.68 -2.31 7.28
C PRO A 62 -4.28 -1.75 8.57
N SER A 63 -3.47 -1.09 9.41
CA SER A 63 -4.02 -0.48 10.62
C SER A 63 -5.08 0.58 10.27
N ARG A 64 -6.30 0.48 10.82
CA ARG A 64 -7.42 1.44 10.61
C ARG A 64 -7.08 2.93 10.79
N ARG A 65 -6.04 3.26 11.59
CA ARG A 65 -5.53 4.64 11.74
C ARG A 65 -4.82 5.20 10.49
N GLN A 66 -4.31 4.35 9.60
CA GLN A 66 -3.67 4.79 8.36
C GLN A 66 -4.69 5.19 7.28
N THR A 67 -5.90 4.64 7.32
CA THR A 67 -7.00 4.99 6.41
C THR A 67 -7.68 6.31 6.75
N ALA A 68 -7.44 6.86 7.94
CA ALA A 68 -8.17 8.02 8.47
C ALA A 68 -7.33 9.32 8.54
N MET A 69 -6.05 9.31 8.16
CA MET A 69 -5.30 10.57 8.12
C MET A 69 -5.75 11.40 6.92
N PRO A 70 -6.19 12.66 7.14
CA PRO A 70 -6.29 13.63 6.06
C PRO A 70 -4.94 13.70 5.35
N ILE A 71 -4.93 13.49 4.05
CA ILE A 71 -3.73 13.65 3.22
C ILE A 71 -3.52 15.16 2.99
N ASP A 72 -3.38 15.92 4.07
CA ASP A 72 -2.81 17.26 4.03
C ASP A 72 -1.29 17.12 4.09
N ARG A 73 -0.72 16.45 3.08
CA ARG A 73 0.71 16.62 2.80
C ARG A 73 0.84 17.95 2.07
N PRO A 74 1.74 18.85 2.48
CA PRO A 74 1.93 20.12 1.78
C PRO A 74 2.42 19.98 0.31
N ASN A 75 2.73 18.76 -0.15
CA ASN A 75 3.04 18.43 -1.55
C ASN A 75 1.99 17.52 -2.24
N SER A 76 0.80 17.30 -1.65
CA SER A 76 -0.30 16.54 -2.27
C SER A 76 -1.37 17.43 -2.91
N ALA A 77 -1.02 18.67 -3.25
CA ALA A 77 -1.85 19.53 -4.10
C ALA A 77 -2.18 18.76 -5.40
N GLY A 78 -3.40 18.20 -5.47
CA GLY A 78 -3.93 17.50 -6.65
C GLY A 78 -4.25 16.01 -6.51
N ARG A 79 -3.90 15.32 -5.41
CA ARG A 79 -4.31 13.90 -5.23
C ARG A 79 -5.63 13.79 -4.48
N LYS A 80 -6.73 13.81 -5.24
CA LYS A 80 -8.07 13.52 -4.70
C LYS A 80 -8.12 12.08 -4.17
N GLY A 81 -8.62 11.89 -2.94
CA GLY A 81 -8.86 10.56 -2.37
C GLY A 81 -9.84 9.74 -3.22
N TYR A 82 -9.90 8.43 -3.03
CA TYR A 82 -10.93 7.58 -3.65
C TYR A 82 -12.25 7.74 -2.90
N CYS A 83 -13.33 8.06 -3.62
CA CYS A 83 -14.67 8.07 -3.05
C CYS A 83 -15.35 6.69 -3.13
N PRO A 84 -16.42 6.43 -2.36
CA PRO A 84 -17.11 5.13 -2.39
C PRO A 84 -17.61 4.72 -3.79
N ALA A 85 -18.03 5.69 -4.61
CA ALA A 85 -18.46 5.42 -5.98
C ALA A 85 -17.32 4.99 -6.90
N GLU A 86 -16.10 5.51 -6.67
CA GLU A 86 -14.91 5.04 -7.37
C GLU A 86 -14.53 3.63 -6.95
N ASP A 87 -14.60 3.33 -5.65
CA ASP A 87 -14.29 2.00 -5.12
C ASP A 87 -15.22 0.95 -5.73
N ALA A 88 -16.54 1.19 -5.73
CA ALA A 88 -17.51 0.30 -6.34
C ALA A 88 -17.24 0.09 -7.85
N PHE A 89 -16.85 1.16 -8.55
CA PHE A 89 -16.52 1.08 -9.97
C PHE A 89 -15.24 0.28 -10.24
N ILE A 90 -14.18 0.51 -9.46
CA ILE A 90 -12.92 -0.22 -9.56
C ILE A 90 -13.11 -1.70 -9.22
N SER A 91 -13.84 -2.02 -8.16
CA SER A 91 -14.15 -3.40 -7.75
C SER A 91 -14.95 -4.12 -8.84
N ARG A 92 -15.98 -3.48 -9.41
CA ARG A 92 -16.76 -4.06 -10.51
C ARG A 92 -15.88 -4.40 -11.72
N LEU A 93 -15.06 -3.46 -12.18
CA LEU A 93 -14.16 -3.70 -13.31
C LEU A 93 -13.15 -4.82 -13.01
N ARG A 94 -12.71 -4.94 -11.76
CA ARG A 94 -11.82 -6.02 -11.34
C ARG A 94 -12.49 -7.39 -11.41
N THR A 95 -13.76 -7.48 -10.99
CA THR A 95 -14.58 -8.70 -11.09
C THR A 95 -14.88 -9.07 -12.54
N GLU A 96 -15.04 -8.08 -13.42
CA GLU A 96 -15.17 -8.29 -14.88
C GLU A 96 -13.85 -8.72 -15.57
N GLY A 97 -12.74 -8.84 -14.81
CA GLY A 97 -11.45 -9.30 -15.33
C GLY A 97 -10.65 -8.23 -16.08
N VAL A 98 -11.03 -6.96 -15.97
CA VAL A 98 -10.36 -5.85 -16.67
C VAL A 98 -8.93 -5.66 -16.13
N PRO A 99 -7.91 -5.50 -16.99
CA PRO A 99 -6.54 -5.29 -16.54
C PRO A 99 -6.36 -3.95 -15.83
N LEU A 100 -5.49 -3.89 -14.82
CA LEU A 100 -5.31 -2.72 -13.94
C LEU A 100 -5.02 -1.41 -14.68
N THR A 101 -4.27 -1.46 -15.78
CA THR A 101 -3.97 -0.29 -16.61
C THR A 101 -5.25 0.28 -17.24
N GLU A 102 -6.14 -0.59 -17.70
CA GLU A 102 -7.41 -0.21 -18.30
C GLU A 102 -8.40 0.26 -17.23
N ILE A 103 -8.40 -0.36 -16.04
CA ILE A 103 -9.18 0.15 -14.90
C ILE A 103 -8.76 1.60 -14.59
N ALA A 104 -7.46 1.87 -14.48
CA ALA A 104 -6.97 3.21 -14.20
C ALA A 104 -7.39 4.24 -15.25
N LYS A 105 -7.35 3.86 -16.54
CA LYS A 105 -7.82 4.71 -17.64
C LYS A 105 -9.32 5.00 -17.52
N ARG A 106 -10.16 3.96 -17.39
CA ARG A 106 -11.61 4.11 -17.28
C ARG A 106 -12.04 4.88 -16.03
N THR A 107 -11.36 4.68 -14.90
CA THR A 107 -11.62 5.45 -13.67
C THR A 107 -11.23 6.92 -13.87
N THR A 108 -10.12 7.21 -14.55
CA THR A 108 -9.72 8.58 -14.88
C THR A 108 -10.76 9.27 -15.77
N GLU A 109 -11.21 8.58 -16.83
CA GLU A 109 -12.23 9.08 -17.75
C GLU A 109 -13.56 9.34 -17.06
N ARG A 110 -13.97 8.44 -16.17
CA ARG A 110 -15.27 8.53 -15.47
C ARG A 110 -15.31 9.61 -14.38
N PHE A 111 -14.23 9.80 -13.64
CA PHE A 111 -14.22 10.67 -12.44
C PHE A 111 -13.41 11.97 -12.61
N GLY A 112 -12.76 12.15 -13.77
CA GLY A 112 -12.14 13.41 -14.16
C GLY A 112 -10.84 13.75 -13.45
N HIS A 113 -10.20 12.79 -12.76
CA HIS A 113 -8.88 12.99 -12.17
C HIS A 113 -7.96 11.78 -12.36
N PRO A 114 -6.65 12.01 -12.61
CA PRO A 114 -5.72 10.95 -12.96
C PRO A 114 -5.62 9.84 -11.90
N ARG A 115 -5.87 8.61 -12.33
CA ARG A 115 -5.54 7.39 -11.59
C ARG A 115 -4.42 6.65 -12.31
N SER A 116 -3.43 6.21 -11.55
CA SER A 116 -2.34 5.38 -12.09
C SER A 116 -2.65 3.91 -11.86
N ARG A 117 -2.10 3.03 -12.71
CA ARG A 117 -2.15 1.57 -12.51
C ARG A 117 -1.78 1.18 -11.07
N HIS A 118 -0.65 1.71 -10.57
CA HIS A 118 -0.19 1.43 -9.23
C HIS A 118 -1.16 1.96 -8.16
N GLY A 119 -1.75 3.13 -8.37
CA GLY A 119 -2.76 3.67 -7.46
C GLY A 119 -4.02 2.82 -7.38
N VAL A 120 -4.45 2.23 -8.50
CA VAL A 120 -5.59 1.30 -8.55
C VAL A 120 -5.23 -0.03 -7.87
N GLU A 121 -4.04 -0.56 -8.12
CA GLU A 121 -3.54 -1.78 -7.48
C GLU A 121 -3.52 -1.64 -5.95
N VAL A 122 -2.93 -0.55 -5.45
CA VAL A 122 -2.91 -0.23 -4.02
C VAL A 122 -4.34 -0.17 -3.49
N ARG A 123 -5.26 0.46 -4.21
CA ARG A 123 -6.64 0.63 -3.76
C ARG A 123 -7.38 -0.70 -3.68
N LEU A 124 -7.22 -1.58 -4.65
CA LEU A 124 -7.82 -2.92 -4.63
C LEU A 124 -7.33 -3.76 -3.47
N VAL A 125 -6.04 -3.73 -3.15
CA VAL A 125 -5.48 -4.41 -1.97
C VAL A 125 -6.11 -3.86 -0.68
N MET A 126 -6.28 -2.53 -0.59
CA MET A 126 -6.93 -1.90 0.57
C MET A 126 -8.42 -2.23 0.69
N LEU A 127 -9.12 -2.46 -0.43
CA LEU A 127 -10.54 -2.85 -0.44
C LEU A 127 -10.70 -4.31 -0.03
N ALA A 128 -9.87 -5.22 -0.57
CA ALA A 128 -9.89 -6.64 -0.19
C ALA A 128 -9.66 -6.83 1.32
N ALA A 129 -8.65 -6.15 1.89
CA ALA A 129 -8.38 -6.22 3.32
C ALA A 129 -9.52 -5.66 4.21
N ARG A 130 -10.41 -4.82 3.67
CA ARG A 130 -11.60 -4.34 4.40
C ARG A 130 -12.75 -5.35 4.36
N ASP A 131 -12.90 -6.05 3.25
CA ASP A 131 -13.96 -7.06 3.09
C ASP A 131 -13.69 -8.28 3.99
N ASP A 132 -12.42 -8.65 4.18
CA ASP A 132 -12.02 -9.71 5.11
C ASP A 132 -12.37 -9.36 6.58
N GLU A 133 -12.06 -8.13 7.03
CA GLU A 133 -12.45 -7.65 8.38
C GLU A 133 -13.97 -7.56 8.58
N ALA A 134 -14.73 -7.26 7.53
CA ALA A 134 -16.19 -7.19 7.60
C ALA A 134 -16.84 -8.58 7.71
N THR A 135 -16.19 -9.60 7.15
CA THR A 135 -16.67 -10.98 7.15
C THR A 135 -16.38 -11.70 8.47
N GLU A 136 -15.27 -11.38 9.15
CA GLU A 136 -14.93 -11.95 10.46
C GLU A 136 -15.71 -11.29 11.64
N ALA A 137 -16.26 -10.10 11.44
CA ALA A 137 -17.02 -9.38 12.46
C ALA A 137 -18.54 -9.65 12.43
N ALA A 138 -19.02 -10.48 11.50
CA ALA A 138 -20.43 -10.83 11.29
C ALA A 138 -20.73 -12.25 11.79
#